data_AF-A0A258E7W2-F1
#
_entry.id   AF-A0A258E7W2-F1
#
_cell.length_a   1.000
_cell.length_b   1.000
_cell.length_c   1.000
_cell.angle_alpha   90.00
_cell.angle_beta   90.00
_cell.angle_gamma   90.00
#
_symmetry.space_group_name_H-M   'P 1'
#
loop_
_entity.id
_entity.type
_entity.pdbx_description
1 polymer ?
#
loop_
_entity_poly.entity_id
_entity_poly.type
_entity_poly.pdbx_seq_one_letter_code
_entity_poly.pdbx_strand_id
1 'polypeptide(L)'
;MLRVFENEKLVAAYPVTIGSAQTVSPLGEWKVKGIARLPDFRYDLSFLKTGERSDKTYLLSPGPNNPVGVIWVALNKPGIGLHGTSDPDAIGRSASHGCVRLANWDIARLATRVRAGVVVSIH
;
A
#
# COMPACT_ATOMS: atom_id res chain seq x y z
N MET A 1 -1.51 3.44 12.33
CA MET A 1 -0.77 4.66 11.91
C MET A 1 0.57 4.24 11.35
N LEU A 2 1.06 4.89 10.28
CA LEU A 2 2.41 4.69 9.75
C LEU A 2 3.33 5.77 10.30
N ARG A 3 4.50 5.38 10.80
CA ARG A 3 5.52 6.31 11.33
C ARG A 3 6.79 6.20 10.49
N VAL A 4 7.41 7.33 10.20
CA VAL A 4 8.66 7.42 9.41
C VAL A 4 9.76 7.92 10.31
N PHE A 5 10.87 7.20 10.34
CA PHE A 5 12.04 7.51 11.15
C PHE A 5 13.26 7.78 10.27
N GLU A 6 14.03 8.81 10.60
CA GLU A 6 15.33 9.11 10.02
C GLU A 6 16.33 9.28 11.18
N ASN A 7 17.41 8.48 11.19
CA ASN A 7 18.39 8.44 12.29
C ASN A 7 17.70 8.33 13.67
N GLU A 8 16.77 7.38 13.80
CA GLU A 8 15.96 7.10 15.00
C GLU A 8 15.00 8.24 15.43
N LYS A 9 14.97 9.36 14.72
CA LYS A 9 14.03 10.45 14.98
C LYS A 9 12.76 10.29 14.17
N LEU A 10 11.61 10.43 14.82
CA LEU A 10 10.32 10.48 14.15
C LEU A 10 10.23 11.77 13.31
N VAL A 11 10.12 11.64 11.99
CA VAL A 11 10.07 12.78 11.05
C VAL A 11 8.70 12.96 10.39
N ALA A 12 7.85 11.92 10.39
CA ALA A 12 6.49 12.00 9.90
C ALA A 12 5.61 10.88 10.49
N ALA A 13 4.31 11.14 10.55
CA ALA A 13 3.31 10.12 10.87
C ALA A 13 2.07 10.32 9.99
N TYR A 14 1.52 9.23 9.47
CA TYR A 14 0.39 9.24 8.55
C TYR A 14 -0.74 8.32 9.04
N PRO A 15 -2.00 8.75 8.94
CA PRO A 15 -3.14 7.85 9.13
C PRO A 15 -3.13 6.79 8.03
N VAL A 16 -3.40 5.54 8.40
CA VAL A 16 -3.42 4.41 7.46
C VAL A 16 -4.59 3.48 7.77
N THR A 17 -5.09 2.83 6.72
CA THR A 17 -5.92 1.63 6.83
C THR A 17 -5.05 0.41 6.57
N ILE A 18 -5.12 -0.59 7.45
CA ILE A 18 -4.48 -1.90 7.27
C ILE A 18 -5.51 -2.95 6.84
N GLY A 19 -5.00 -4.11 6.41
CA GLY A 19 -5.83 -5.24 6.00
C GLY A 19 -6.78 -5.71 7.10
N SER A 20 -7.96 -6.19 6.71
CA SER A 20 -8.91 -6.83 7.63
C SER A 20 -8.36 -8.11 8.26
N ALA A 21 -9.02 -8.62 9.30
CA ALA A 21 -8.69 -9.91 9.91
C ALA A 21 -8.72 -11.10 8.93
N GLN A 22 -9.40 -10.98 7.78
CA GLN A 22 -9.49 -12.00 6.73
C GLN A 22 -8.35 -11.90 5.70
N THR A 23 -7.72 -10.73 5.60
CA THR A 23 -6.58 -10.44 4.72
C THR A 23 -5.52 -9.70 5.54
N VAL A 24 -4.89 -10.40 6.48
CA VAL A 24 -3.97 -9.79 7.44
C VAL A 24 -2.76 -9.22 6.70
N SER A 25 -2.47 -7.94 6.91
CA SER A 25 -1.22 -7.35 6.44
C SER A 25 -0.06 -8.14 7.03
N PRO A 26 0.88 -8.63 6.21
CA PRO A 26 1.83 -9.60 6.69
C PRO A 26 2.78 -8.97 7.70
N LEU A 27 2.69 -9.45 8.94
CA LEU A 27 3.55 -9.01 10.03
C LEU A 27 5.02 -9.34 9.72
N GLY A 28 5.93 -8.54 10.27
CA GLY A 28 7.36 -8.70 10.13
C GLY A 28 8.06 -7.54 9.44
N GLU A 29 9.32 -7.77 9.09
CA GLU A 29 10.17 -6.78 8.45
C GLU A 29 10.21 -6.98 6.94
N TRP A 30 9.97 -5.89 6.23
CA TRP A 30 9.98 -5.81 4.78
C TRP A 30 10.96 -4.74 4.33
N LYS A 31 11.25 -4.72 3.04
CA LYS A 31 12.05 -3.67 2.40
C LYS A 31 11.27 -3.07 1.24
N VAL A 32 11.35 -1.75 1.10
CA VAL A 32 10.87 -1.08 -0.11
C VAL A 32 11.65 -1.61 -1.29
N LYS A 33 10.95 -2.19 -2.26
CA LYS A 33 11.51 -2.70 -3.52
C LYS A 33 11.57 -1.61 -4.59
N GLY A 34 10.58 -0.72 -4.62
CA GLY A 34 10.49 0.34 -5.61
C GLY A 34 9.25 1.21 -5.42
N ILE A 35 9.19 2.30 -6.19
CA ILE A 35 8.11 3.27 -6.14
C ILE A 35 7.60 3.48 -7.58
N ALA A 36 6.31 3.28 -7.79
CA ALA A 36 5.63 3.56 -9.05
C ALA A 36 4.69 4.76 -8.87
N ARG A 37 4.78 5.75 -9.78
CA ARG A 37 3.90 6.91 -9.84
C ARG A 37 2.88 6.69 -10.95
N LEU A 38 1.61 7.02 -10.70
CA LEU A 38 0.47 6.74 -11.57
C LEU A 38 0.52 5.31 -12.10
N PRO A 39 0.51 4.29 -11.22
CA PRO A 39 0.73 2.91 -11.63
C PRO A 39 -0.48 2.35 -12.38
N ASP A 40 -0.22 1.49 -13.36
CA ASP A 40 -1.19 0.49 -13.76
C ASP A 40 -1.49 -0.43 -12.57
N PHE A 41 -2.75 -0.76 -12.35
CA PHE A 41 -3.16 -1.72 -11.34
C PHE A 41 -3.47 -3.06 -12.00
N ARG A 42 -2.50 -3.99 -11.92
CA ARG A 42 -2.72 -5.38 -12.29
C ARG A 42 -3.24 -6.16 -11.09
N TYR A 43 -4.40 -6.79 -11.23
CA TYR A 43 -5.03 -7.51 -10.13
C TYR A 43 -5.73 -8.78 -10.57
N ASP A 44 -5.98 -9.65 -9.59
CA ASP A 44 -6.74 -10.89 -9.73
C ASP A 44 -8.00 -10.78 -8.86
N LEU A 45 -9.17 -10.89 -9.51
CA LEU A 45 -10.45 -10.77 -8.81
C LEU A 45 -10.69 -11.90 -7.82
N SER A 46 -10.18 -13.11 -8.09
CA SER A 46 -10.29 -14.23 -7.16
C SER A 46 -9.51 -13.89 -5.89
N PHE A 47 -8.26 -13.47 -6.06
CA PHE A 47 -7.41 -13.11 -4.94
C PHE A 47 -8.01 -11.98 -4.09
N LEU A 48 -8.59 -10.96 -4.72
CA LEU A 48 -9.24 -9.87 -3.99
C LEU A 48 -10.51 -10.30 -3.24
N LYS A 49 -11.24 -11.31 -3.72
CA LYS A 49 -12.51 -11.74 -3.11
C LYS A 49 -12.35 -12.87 -2.09
N THR A 50 -11.46 -13.82 -2.37
CA THR A 50 -11.33 -15.08 -1.61
C THR A 50 -9.94 -15.26 -1.00
N GLY A 51 -8.95 -14.46 -1.40
CA GLY A 51 -7.55 -14.67 -1.02
C GLY A 51 -6.81 -15.73 -1.84
N GLU A 52 -7.50 -16.42 -2.75
CA GLU A 52 -6.92 -17.47 -3.60
C GLU A 52 -6.61 -16.94 -5.00
N ARG A 53 -5.41 -17.25 -5.51
CA ARG A 53 -5.00 -16.83 -6.86
C ARG A 53 -5.66 -17.67 -7.95
N SER A 54 -5.97 -17.02 -9.07
CA SER A 54 -6.44 -17.60 -10.31
C SER A 54 -5.52 -17.21 -11.48
N ASP A 55 -5.71 -17.87 -12.62
CA ASP A 55 -4.98 -17.54 -13.85
C ASP A 55 -5.50 -16.27 -14.54
N LYS A 56 -6.58 -15.67 -14.03
CA LYS A 56 -7.23 -14.52 -14.65
C LYS A 56 -6.78 -13.21 -14.00
N THR A 57 -6.04 -12.40 -14.74
CA THR A 57 -5.64 -11.06 -14.30
C THR A 57 -6.27 -9.96 -15.15
N TYR A 58 -6.58 -8.85 -14.49
CA TYR A 58 -7.10 -7.64 -15.10
C TYR A 58 -6.06 -6.53 -14.97
N LEU A 59 -6.09 -5.58 -15.89
CA LEU A 59 -5.26 -4.39 -15.87
C LEU A 59 -6.17 -3.17 -15.87
N LEU A 60 -6.01 -2.32 -14.87
CA LEU A 60 -6.68 -1.02 -14.81
C LEU A 60 -5.64 0.07 -15.00
N SER A 61 -5.81 0.89 -16.03
CA SER A 61 -4.94 2.03 -16.31
C SER A 61 -5.00 3.08 -15.20
N PRO A 62 -4.02 4.01 -15.12
CA PRO A 62 -4.00 5.04 -14.10
C PRO A 62 -5.21 5.97 -14.25
N GLY A 63 -5.77 6.40 -13.12
CA GLY A 63 -6.94 7.27 -13.14
C GLY A 63 -7.56 7.45 -11.76
N PRO A 64 -8.57 8.33 -11.63
CA PRO A 64 -9.20 8.66 -10.35
C PRO A 64 -9.83 7.45 -9.66
N ASN A 65 -10.26 6.44 -10.42
CA ASN A 65 -10.88 5.23 -9.90
C ASN A 65 -9.87 4.12 -9.56
N ASN A 66 -8.58 4.36 -9.71
CA ASN A 66 -7.57 3.34 -9.45
C ASN A 66 -7.50 3.01 -7.94
N PRO A 67 -7.74 1.75 -7.51
CA PRO A 67 -7.76 1.37 -6.09
C PRO A 67 -6.44 1.60 -5.35
N VAL A 68 -5.32 1.62 -6.08
CA VAL A 68 -4.00 1.92 -5.49
C VAL A 68 -3.63 3.40 -5.53
N GLY A 69 -4.54 4.25 -6.01
CA GLY A 69 -4.37 5.69 -6.08
C GLY A 69 -3.22 6.11 -6.98
N VAL A 70 -2.56 7.20 -6.60
CA VAL A 70 -1.57 7.87 -7.45
C VAL A 70 -0.14 7.34 -7.30
N ILE A 71 0.16 6.59 -6.23
CA ILE A 71 1.50 6.04 -5.96
C ILE A 71 1.38 4.66 -5.33
N TRP A 72 2.25 3.75 -5.77
CA TRP A 72 2.48 2.44 -5.18
C TRP A 72 3.94 2.31 -4.73
N VAL A 73 4.15 2.06 -3.43
CA VAL A 73 5.43 1.71 -2.83
C VAL A 73 5.46 0.20 -2.62
N ALA A 74 6.15 -0.51 -3.51
CA ALA A 74 6.22 -1.96 -3.48
C ALA A 74 7.11 -2.43 -2.33
N LEU A 75 6.71 -3.48 -1.62
CA LEU A 75 7.58 -4.21 -0.70
C LEU A 75 8.26 -5.40 -1.40
N ASN A 76 9.28 -5.97 -0.76
CA ASN A 76 9.94 -7.20 -1.20
C ASN A 76 9.10 -8.46 -1.01
N LYS A 77 7.80 -8.32 -0.66
CA LYS A 77 6.80 -9.38 -0.71
C LYS A 77 5.87 -9.15 -1.92
N PRO A 78 5.77 -10.11 -2.87
CA PRO A 78 4.91 -9.97 -4.03
C PRO A 78 3.46 -9.65 -3.67
N GLY A 79 2.89 -8.64 -4.33
CA GLY A 79 1.50 -8.23 -4.14
C GLY A 79 1.23 -7.36 -2.90
N ILE A 80 2.26 -7.04 -2.11
CA ILE A 80 2.11 -6.21 -0.91
C ILE A 80 2.85 -4.89 -1.10
N GLY A 81 2.20 -3.80 -0.70
CA GLY A 81 2.75 -2.45 -0.81
C GLY A 81 2.03 -1.46 0.08
N LEU A 82 2.63 -0.27 0.18
CA LEU A 82 1.97 0.93 0.68
C LEU A 82 1.46 1.72 -0.51
N HIS A 83 0.22 2.19 -0.48
CA HIS A 83 -0.36 2.84 -1.65
C HIS A 83 -1.38 3.91 -1.30
N GLY A 84 -1.72 4.73 -2.31
CA GLY A 84 -2.80 5.71 -2.23
C GLY A 84 -4.19 5.07 -2.26
N THR A 85 -5.22 5.84 -2.58
CA THR A 85 -6.59 5.31 -2.66
C THR A 85 -7.44 6.19 -3.56
N SER A 86 -8.40 5.60 -4.27
CA SER A 86 -9.50 6.35 -4.91
C SER A 86 -10.57 6.79 -3.91
N ASP A 87 -10.55 6.23 -2.70
CA ASP A 87 -11.52 6.48 -1.62
C ASP A 87 -10.77 6.94 -0.35
N PRO A 88 -10.50 8.25 -0.20
CA PRO A 88 -9.77 8.79 0.94
C PRO A 88 -10.61 8.82 2.23
N ASP A 89 -11.94 8.91 2.13
CA ASP A 89 -12.83 8.98 3.29
C ASP A 89 -12.86 7.67 4.09
N ALA A 90 -12.48 6.56 3.47
CA ALA A 90 -12.42 5.25 4.13
C ALA A 90 -11.14 5.02 4.96
N ILE A 91 -10.18 5.96 4.97
CA ILE A 91 -8.93 5.83 5.74
C ILE A 91 -9.23 5.86 7.24
N GLY A 92 -8.76 4.84 7.95
CA GLY A 92 -8.98 4.67 9.39
C GLY A 92 -10.42 4.27 9.76
N ARG A 93 -11.29 4.03 8.77
CA ARG A 93 -12.72 3.71 8.97
C ARG A 93 -13.13 2.34 8.44
N SER A 94 -12.49 1.85 7.38
CA SER A 94 -12.71 0.51 6.84
C SER A 94 -11.41 -0.28 6.78
N ALA A 95 -11.54 -1.61 6.67
CA ALA A 95 -10.42 -2.52 6.51
C ALA A 95 -10.09 -2.73 5.01
N SER A 96 -8.81 -2.87 4.66
CA SER A 96 -8.37 -3.15 3.29
C SER A 96 -8.25 -4.66 3.02
N HIS A 97 -7.93 -5.04 1.78
CA HIS A 97 -7.64 -6.41 1.36
C HIS A 97 -6.15 -6.81 1.58
N GLY A 98 -5.53 -6.34 2.68
CA GLY A 98 -4.16 -6.75 3.08
C GLY A 98 -3.04 -5.73 2.84
N CYS A 99 -3.27 -4.70 2.03
CA CYS A 99 -2.28 -3.65 1.78
C CYS A 99 -2.40 -2.48 2.76
N VAL A 100 -1.32 -1.70 2.89
CA VAL A 100 -1.31 -0.48 3.73
C VAL A 100 -1.78 0.70 2.88
N ARG A 101 -3.00 1.18 3.15
CA ARG A 101 -3.65 2.23 2.37
C ARG A 101 -3.51 3.59 3.06
N LEU A 102 -3.11 4.59 2.28
CA LEU A 102 -2.91 5.98 2.68
C LEU A 102 -3.73 6.91 1.79
N ALA A 103 -3.91 8.16 2.22
CA ALA A 103 -4.44 9.19 1.34
C ALA A 103 -3.44 9.50 0.24
N ASN A 104 -3.93 9.93 -0.92
CA ASN A 104 -3.07 10.25 -2.07
C ASN A 104 -2.02 11.32 -1.74
N TRP A 105 -2.38 12.33 -0.93
CA TRP A 105 -1.43 13.35 -0.48
C TRP A 105 -0.39 12.81 0.51
N ASP A 106 -0.74 11.82 1.33
CA ASP A 106 0.17 11.23 2.33
C ASP A 106 1.17 10.30 1.66
N ILE A 107 0.72 9.45 0.73
CA ILE A 107 1.64 8.59 -0.03
C ILE A 107 2.57 9.42 -0.93
N ALA A 108 2.11 10.56 -1.44
CA ALA A 108 2.94 11.50 -2.17
C ALA A 108 4.07 12.07 -1.30
N ARG A 109 3.77 12.49 -0.06
CA ARG A 109 4.78 12.93 0.91
C ARG A 109 5.71 11.80 1.36
N LEU A 110 5.19 10.59 1.58
CA LEU A 110 6.01 9.43 1.93
C LEU A 110 7.00 9.11 0.81
N ALA A 111 6.56 9.14 -0.45
CA ALA A 111 7.38 8.81 -1.62
C ALA A 111 8.56 9.76 -1.84
N THR A 112 8.56 10.96 -1.25
CA THR A 112 9.72 11.87 -1.27
C THR A 112 10.75 11.55 -0.18
N ARG A 113 10.43 10.67 0.76
CA ARG A 113 11.27 10.33 1.93
C ARG A 113 11.77 8.89 1.93
N VAL A 114 11.10 7.99 1.20
CA VAL A 114 11.51 6.59 1.09
C VAL A 114 12.18 6.30 -0.24
N ARG A 115 13.06 5.30 -0.25
CA ARG A 115 13.73 4.77 -1.44
C ARG A 115 13.84 3.25 -1.34
N ALA A 116 14.23 2.60 -2.43
CA ALA A 116 14.50 1.17 -2.40
C ALA A 116 15.53 0.83 -1.31
N GLY A 117 15.28 -0.25 -0.56
CA GLY A 117 16.09 -0.70 0.56
C GLY A 117 15.66 -0.18 1.94
N VAL A 118 14.79 0.84 2.02
CA VAL A 118 14.23 1.31 3.30
C VAL A 118 13.45 0.18 3.98
N VAL A 119 13.71 -0.05 5.27
CA VAL A 119 13.04 -1.06 6.08
C VAL A 119 11.64 -0.59 6.46
N VAL A 120 10.68 -1.50 6.37
CA VAL A 120 9.29 -1.30 6.76
C VAL A 120 8.91 -2.42 7.72
N SER A 121 8.63 -2.07 8.97
CA SER A 121 8.22 -3.04 9.99
C SER A 121 6.71 -2.95 10.21
N ILE A 122 6.01 -4.08 10.07
CA ILE A 122 4.57 -4.21 10.31
C ILE A 122 4.40 -5.09 11.55
N HIS A 123 3.76 -4.54 12.59
CA HIS A 123 3.50 -5.18 13.87
C HIS A 123 2.06 -4.93 14.32
#